data_AF-A0A8E2B074-F1
#
_entry.id   AF-A0A8E2B074-F1
#
_cell.length_a   1.000
_cell.length_b   1.000
_cell.length_c   1.000
_cell.angle_alpha   90.00
_cell.angle_beta   90.00
_cell.angle_gamma   90.00
#
_symmetry.space_group_name_H-M   'P 1'
#
loop_
_entity.id
_entity.type
_entity.pdbx_description
1 polymer ?
#
loop_
_entity_poly.entity_id
_entity_poly.type
_entity_poly.pdbx_seq_one_letter_code
_entity_poly.pdbx_strand_id
1 'polypeptide(L)'
;MPKCPELSRLPRLHTLPRSLNFKHTTRGSLSPYLGSPLPTRILDPSHPAASIPRNKVLSSFPFTRADGFHLRAIPKALLYKPEVPYPDPPYGPAKKDPRKVDVSLLKIVAKRSVHKSAVIRTKVSIKFKTAMSLIVTRGADAETDKKGRTKLVFRSGDAGKDRWTLEADWTYLAILNLELYRMPYTQLIPDLRRALTLIKTRAEKLNAQWQQQRAS
;
A
#
# COMPACT_ATOMS: atom_id res chain seq x y z
N MET A 1 -3.64 18.33 12.48
CA MET A 1 -2.59 17.29 12.55
C MET A 1 -1.50 17.85 13.42
N PRO A 2 -0.96 17.10 14.38
CA PRO A 2 0.18 17.55 15.16
C PRO A 2 1.33 17.98 14.22
N LYS A 3 1.93 19.14 14.49
CA LYS A 3 3.07 19.65 13.71
C LYS A 3 4.26 18.73 13.98
N CYS A 4 4.86 18.19 12.92
CA CYS A 4 6.04 17.33 12.99
C CYS A 4 7.23 18.14 12.46
N PRO A 5 8.03 18.79 13.34
CA PRO A 5 9.08 19.73 12.92
C PRO A 5 10.17 19.08 12.05
N GLU A 6 10.35 17.77 12.16
CA GLU A 6 11.28 16.98 11.36
C GLU A 6 10.89 17.00 9.88
N LEU A 7 9.59 17.07 9.56
CA LEU A 7 9.12 17.13 8.18
C LEU A 7 9.50 18.45 7.49
N SER A 8 9.59 19.55 8.24
CA SER A 8 10.05 20.84 7.70
C SER A 8 11.56 20.91 7.46
N ARG A 9 12.33 19.98 8.03
CA ARG A 9 13.80 19.94 7.94
C ARG A 9 14.30 18.82 7.02
N LEU A 10 13.42 18.31 6.16
CA LEU A 10 13.76 17.23 5.24
C LEU A 10 14.80 17.70 4.19
N PRO A 11 15.93 17.01 4.04
CA PRO A 11 16.91 17.35 3.00
C PRO A 11 16.30 17.16 1.61
N ARG A 12 16.86 17.84 0.61
CA ARG A 12 16.49 17.61 -0.81
C ARG A 12 16.90 16.20 -1.22
N LEU A 13 16.05 15.51 -1.97
CA LEU A 13 16.37 14.21 -2.54
C LEU A 13 17.13 14.38 -3.85
N HIS A 14 18.41 14.02 -3.84
CA HIS A 14 19.26 13.97 -5.03
C HIS A 14 19.31 12.56 -5.65
N THR A 15 18.93 11.53 -4.89
CA THR A 15 18.87 10.12 -5.31
C THR A 15 17.43 9.64 -5.50
N LEU A 16 17.26 8.52 -6.21
CA LEU A 16 15.96 7.86 -6.39
C LEU A 16 15.60 7.00 -5.17
N PRO A 17 14.30 6.84 -4.83
CA PRO A 17 13.12 7.42 -5.47
C PRO A 17 12.64 8.73 -4.84
N ARG A 18 12.10 9.66 -5.65
CA ARG A 18 11.64 10.99 -5.20
C ARG A 18 10.21 10.98 -4.66
N SER A 19 9.33 10.17 -5.22
CA SER A 19 7.91 10.14 -4.84
C SER A 19 7.25 8.79 -5.14
N LEU A 20 6.12 8.54 -4.48
CA LEU A 20 5.25 7.41 -4.78
C LEU A 20 4.08 7.84 -5.66
N ASN A 21 3.77 7.03 -6.68
CA ASN A 21 2.52 7.09 -7.41
C ASN A 21 1.54 6.08 -6.87
N PHE A 22 0.31 6.52 -6.59
CA PHE A 22 -0.80 5.64 -6.23
C PHE A 22 -1.98 5.76 -7.20
N LYS A 23 -1.84 6.59 -8.25
CA LYS A 23 -2.92 6.86 -9.20
C LYS A 23 -2.73 5.99 -10.43
N HIS A 24 -3.82 5.37 -10.90
CA HIS A 24 -3.85 4.53 -12.11
C HIS A 24 -2.84 3.36 -12.08
N THR A 25 -2.46 2.87 -10.89
CA THR A 25 -1.52 1.76 -10.71
C THR A 25 -2.20 0.39 -10.54
N THR A 26 -3.51 0.39 -10.29
CA THR A 26 -4.34 -0.81 -10.11
C THR A 26 -5.29 -0.96 -11.29
N ARG A 27 -5.16 -2.04 -12.07
CA ARG A 27 -5.91 -2.28 -13.33
C ARG A 27 -7.23 -3.06 -13.14
N GLY A 28 -7.67 -3.25 -11.89
CA GLY A 28 -8.86 -4.05 -11.59
C GLY A 28 -9.48 -3.67 -10.26
N SER A 29 -10.50 -4.44 -9.86
CA SER A 29 -11.32 -4.18 -8.69
C SER A 29 -11.33 -5.35 -7.71
N LEU A 30 -11.47 -5.04 -6.42
CA LEU A 30 -11.75 -6.01 -5.37
C LEU A 30 -13.25 -6.05 -5.00
N SER A 31 -14.11 -5.27 -5.66
CA SER A 31 -15.54 -5.16 -5.31
C SER A 31 -16.23 -6.51 -5.13
N PRO A 32 -16.00 -7.54 -5.98
CA PRO A 32 -16.64 -8.83 -5.76
C PRO A 32 -16.20 -9.53 -4.47
N TYR A 33 -14.96 -9.37 -4.01
CA TYR A 33 -14.55 -9.89 -2.69
C TYR A 33 -15.15 -9.12 -1.51
N LEU A 34 -15.72 -7.93 -1.77
CA LEU A 34 -16.29 -7.03 -0.77
C LEU A 34 -17.82 -7.01 -0.80
N GLY A 35 -18.45 -8.00 -1.43
CA GLY A 35 -19.90 -8.19 -1.45
C GLY A 35 -20.64 -7.58 -2.64
N SER A 36 -19.94 -7.09 -3.67
CA SER A 36 -20.60 -6.63 -4.90
C SER A 36 -21.22 -7.82 -5.67
N PRO A 37 -22.49 -7.70 -6.12
CA PRO A 37 -23.25 -8.82 -6.71
C PRO A 37 -22.82 -9.21 -8.13
N LEU A 38 -22.05 -8.37 -8.83
CA LEU A 38 -21.66 -8.61 -10.22
C LEU A 38 -20.19 -9.04 -10.31
N PRO A 39 -19.89 -10.35 -10.38
CA PRO A 39 -18.54 -10.80 -10.71
C PRO A 39 -18.35 -10.74 -12.23
N THR A 40 -17.48 -9.86 -12.69
CA THR A 40 -16.82 -10.02 -13.99
C THR A 40 -15.79 -11.15 -13.91
N ARG A 41 -15.04 -11.40 -14.98
CA ARG A 41 -13.88 -12.32 -14.98
C ARG A 41 -12.72 -11.70 -14.19
N ILE A 42 -11.94 -12.52 -13.48
CA ILE A 42 -10.64 -12.11 -12.93
C ILE A 42 -9.69 -11.68 -14.05
N LEU A 43 -8.70 -10.83 -13.73
CA LEU A 43 -7.79 -10.25 -14.72
C LEU A 43 -6.96 -11.30 -15.43
N ASP A 44 -6.42 -12.27 -14.69
CA ASP A 44 -5.60 -13.35 -15.23
C ASP A 44 -5.99 -14.72 -14.62
N PRO A 45 -6.83 -15.50 -15.33
CA PRO A 45 -7.20 -16.84 -14.91
C PRO A 45 -6.10 -17.89 -15.01
N SER A 46 -5.00 -17.61 -15.71
CA SER A 46 -3.87 -18.54 -15.83
C SER A 46 -2.92 -18.49 -14.62
N HIS A 47 -3.15 -17.55 -13.71
CA HIS A 47 -2.33 -17.40 -12.51
C HIS A 47 -2.52 -18.60 -11.56
N PRO A 48 -1.46 -19.15 -10.93
CA PRO A 48 -1.57 -20.31 -10.04
C PRO A 48 -2.59 -20.13 -8.90
N ALA A 49 -2.69 -18.91 -8.39
CA ALA A 49 -3.65 -18.55 -7.35
C ALA A 49 -5.11 -18.37 -7.83
N ALA A 50 -5.40 -18.52 -9.13
CA ALA A 50 -6.75 -18.38 -9.69
C ALA A 50 -7.69 -19.54 -9.30
N SER A 51 -7.11 -20.68 -8.91
CA SER A 51 -7.84 -21.85 -8.41
C SER A 51 -8.41 -21.65 -7.00
N ILE A 52 -7.97 -20.61 -6.27
CA ILE A 52 -8.43 -20.36 -4.90
C ILE A 52 -9.92 -19.96 -4.92
N PRO A 53 -10.78 -20.63 -4.13
CA PRO A 53 -12.19 -20.26 -4.03
C PRO A 53 -12.38 -18.81 -3.62
N ARG A 54 -13.31 -18.10 -4.26
CA ARG A 54 -13.55 -16.65 -4.07
C ARG A 54 -13.66 -16.24 -2.60
N ASN A 55 -14.36 -17.02 -1.78
CA ASN A 55 -14.56 -16.76 -0.35
C ASN A 55 -13.27 -16.93 0.49
N LYS A 56 -12.28 -17.68 -0.01
CA LYS A 56 -10.99 -17.92 0.64
C LYS A 56 -9.90 -16.97 0.17
N VAL A 57 -10.03 -16.35 -1.00
CA VAL A 57 -9.02 -15.44 -1.58
C VAL A 57 -8.50 -14.44 -0.56
N LEU A 58 -9.38 -13.68 0.10
CA LEU A 58 -8.90 -12.68 1.05
C LEU A 58 -8.09 -13.34 2.17
N SER A 59 -8.56 -14.43 2.79
CA SER A 59 -7.81 -15.12 3.85
C SER A 59 -6.50 -15.79 3.41
N SER A 60 -6.34 -16.13 2.13
CA SER A 60 -5.19 -16.88 1.63
C SER A 60 -3.90 -16.08 1.46
N PHE A 61 -3.97 -14.74 1.48
CA PHE A 61 -2.80 -13.89 1.21
C PHE A 61 -2.28 -13.12 2.42
N PRO A 62 -1.00 -12.66 2.37
CA PRO A 62 -0.35 -11.99 3.48
C PRO A 62 -1.17 -10.82 4.02
N PHE A 63 -1.31 -10.80 5.34
CA PHE A 63 -2.10 -9.83 6.07
C PHE A 63 -1.42 -9.45 7.37
N THR A 64 -1.53 -8.18 7.72
CA THR A 64 -1.11 -7.64 8.99
C THR A 64 -2.15 -6.65 9.50
N ARG A 65 -2.24 -6.55 10.83
CA ARG A 65 -3.05 -5.59 11.55
C ARG A 65 -2.14 -4.78 12.44
N ALA A 66 -2.37 -3.48 12.47
CA ALA A 66 -1.79 -2.56 13.42
C ALA A 66 -2.89 -1.61 13.91
N ASP A 67 -2.57 -0.82 14.93
CA ASP A 67 -3.43 0.27 15.34
C ASP A 67 -3.60 1.23 14.16
N GLY A 68 -4.80 1.72 13.90
CA GLY A 68 -5.05 2.60 12.75
C GLY A 68 -5.35 1.92 11.41
N PHE A 69 -4.85 0.71 11.14
CA PHE A 69 -5.00 0.10 9.81
C PHE A 69 -4.84 -1.43 9.76
N HIS A 70 -5.47 -2.03 8.75
CA HIS A 70 -5.13 -3.37 8.28
C HIS A 70 -4.51 -3.29 6.89
N LEU A 71 -3.48 -4.09 6.63
CA LEU A 71 -2.83 -4.15 5.34
C LEU A 71 -2.82 -5.59 4.84
N ARG A 72 -3.26 -5.78 3.60
CA ARG A 72 -3.23 -7.06 2.89
C ARG A 72 -2.52 -6.88 1.56
N ALA A 73 -1.82 -7.91 1.09
CA ALA A 73 -1.35 -7.99 -0.29
C ALA A 73 -2.20 -9.00 -1.06
N ILE A 74 -2.58 -8.68 -2.30
CA ILE A 74 -3.35 -9.56 -3.17
C ILE A 74 -2.71 -9.52 -4.57
N PRO A 75 -2.51 -10.66 -5.24
CA PRO A 75 -2.02 -10.66 -6.61
C PRO A 75 -2.98 -9.92 -7.55
N LYS A 76 -2.43 -9.07 -8.43
CA LYS A 76 -3.20 -8.32 -9.43
C LYS A 76 -4.00 -9.23 -10.34
N ALA A 77 -3.47 -10.43 -10.63
CA ALA A 77 -4.15 -11.45 -11.41
C ALA A 77 -5.57 -11.78 -10.90
N LEU A 78 -5.75 -11.74 -9.58
CA LEU A 78 -7.03 -12.06 -8.93
C LEU A 78 -7.97 -10.89 -8.80
N LEU A 79 -7.57 -9.68 -9.21
CA LEU A 79 -8.48 -8.55 -9.31
C LEU A 79 -9.51 -8.84 -10.40
N TYR A 80 -10.69 -8.27 -10.26
CA TYR A 80 -11.77 -8.39 -11.23
C TYR A 80 -11.70 -7.26 -12.25
N LYS A 81 -12.08 -7.53 -13.50
CA LYS A 81 -12.27 -6.47 -14.50
C LYS A 81 -13.36 -5.49 -14.01
N PRO A 82 -13.17 -4.17 -14.10
CA PRO A 82 -14.28 -3.25 -13.84
C PRO A 82 -15.39 -3.52 -14.85
N GLU A 83 -16.65 -3.50 -14.40
CA GLU A 83 -17.83 -3.65 -15.25
C GLU A 83 -17.90 -2.53 -16.30
N VAL A 84 -17.67 -1.30 -15.84
CA VAL A 84 -17.52 -0.13 -16.70
C VAL A 84 -16.05 0.29 -16.65
N PRO A 85 -15.25 -0.02 -17.69
CA PRO A 85 -13.89 0.51 -17.78
C PRO A 85 -13.96 2.03 -17.86
N TYR A 86 -13.04 2.71 -17.17
CA TYR A 86 -12.89 4.15 -17.37
C TYR A 86 -12.47 4.40 -18.82
N PRO A 87 -13.05 5.41 -19.51
CA PRO A 87 -12.58 5.77 -20.83
C PRO A 87 -11.10 6.13 -20.74
N ASP A 88 -10.33 5.71 -21.73
CA ASP A 88 -8.95 6.16 -21.85
C ASP A 88 -8.96 7.69 -21.93
N PRO A 89 -8.07 8.38 -21.19
CA PRO A 89 -8.03 9.83 -21.23
C PRO A 89 -7.75 10.30 -22.67
N PRO A 90 -8.25 11.48 -23.07
CA PRO A 90 -8.02 12.03 -24.42
C PRO A 90 -6.55 12.39 -24.67
N TYR A 91 -5.69 12.27 -23.67
CA TYR A 91 -4.26 12.49 -23.75
C TYR A 91 -3.52 11.17 -23.56
N GLY A 92 -2.45 10.97 -24.32
CA GLY A 92 -1.57 9.80 -24.18
C GLY A 92 -1.05 9.62 -22.74
N PRO A 93 -0.60 8.42 -22.39
CA PRO A 93 -0.11 8.13 -21.04
C PRO A 93 1.04 9.07 -20.67
N ALA A 94 0.98 9.62 -19.45
CA ALA A 94 2.06 10.45 -18.94
C ALA A 94 3.40 9.69 -19.04
N LYS A 95 4.47 10.40 -19.44
CA LYS A 95 5.83 9.82 -19.48
C LYS A 95 6.16 9.24 -18.11
N LYS A 96 6.61 7.99 -18.09
CA LYS A 96 7.04 7.33 -16.84
C LYS A 96 8.25 8.08 -16.29
N ASP A 97 8.08 8.67 -15.11
CA ASP A 97 9.18 9.30 -14.37
C ASP A 97 9.96 8.19 -13.64
N PRO A 98 11.24 7.93 -13.97
CA PRO A 98 12.04 6.93 -13.26
C PRO A 98 12.24 7.28 -11.78
N ARG A 99 12.02 8.54 -11.39
CA ARG A 99 12.07 9.00 -10.00
C ARG A 99 10.78 8.76 -9.23
N LYS A 100 9.76 8.18 -9.87
CA LYS A 100 8.46 7.90 -9.27
C LYS A 100 8.22 6.40 -9.21
N VAL A 101 7.95 5.91 -8.00
CA VAL A 101 7.68 4.49 -7.78
C VAL A 101 6.19 4.25 -7.80
N ASP A 102 5.73 3.44 -8.75
CA ASP A 102 4.33 3.02 -8.82
C ASP A 102 4.02 1.97 -7.75
N VAL A 103 3.02 2.27 -6.91
CA VAL A 103 2.50 1.37 -5.89
C VAL A 103 1.01 1.15 -6.15
N SER A 104 0.61 -0.10 -6.32
CA SER A 104 -0.80 -0.48 -6.43
C SER A 104 -1.42 -0.55 -5.03
N LEU A 105 -2.31 0.40 -4.72
CA LEU A 105 -2.93 0.53 -3.41
C LEU A 105 -4.42 0.84 -3.54
N LEU A 106 -5.23 -0.13 -3.15
CA LEU A 106 -6.65 0.02 -2.88
C LEU A 106 -6.85 0.34 -1.40
N LYS A 107 -7.79 1.24 -1.10
CA LYS A 107 -8.05 1.71 0.26
C LYS A 107 -9.54 1.63 0.57
N ILE A 108 -9.87 1.10 1.73
CA ILE A 108 -11.22 1.12 2.29
C ILE A 108 -11.20 2.07 3.47
N VAL A 109 -11.95 3.16 3.33
CA VAL A 109 -12.10 4.20 4.37
C VAL A 109 -13.59 4.33 4.63
N ALA A 110 -14.14 3.42 5.42
CA ALA A 110 -15.59 3.29 5.59
C ALA A 110 -16.17 4.42 6.44
N LYS A 111 -17.36 4.92 6.07
CA LYS A 111 -18.10 5.94 6.83
C LYS A 111 -18.32 5.53 8.30
N ARG A 112 -18.66 4.26 8.52
CA ARG A 112 -18.94 3.68 9.85
C ARG A 112 -17.69 3.54 10.73
N SER A 113 -16.57 3.12 10.15
CA SER A 113 -15.32 2.85 10.88
C SER A 113 -14.47 4.11 11.10
N VAL A 114 -14.57 5.08 10.19
CA VAL A 114 -13.73 6.30 10.22
C VAL A 114 -14.54 7.50 10.67
N HIS A 115 -15.36 8.08 9.80
CA HIS A 115 -16.16 9.24 10.14
C HIS A 115 -17.19 9.59 9.04
N LYS A 116 -18.29 10.27 9.41
CA LYS A 116 -19.30 10.79 8.47
C LYS A 116 -18.72 11.84 7.50
N SER A 117 -17.83 12.71 7.98
CA SER A 117 -17.13 13.73 7.18
C SER A 117 -16.13 13.13 6.19
N ALA A 118 -16.31 13.44 4.90
CA ALA A 118 -15.37 13.06 3.84
C ALA A 118 -13.99 13.68 4.02
N VAL A 119 -13.90 14.86 4.65
CA VAL A 119 -12.63 15.53 4.94
C VAL A 119 -11.78 14.71 5.90
N ILE A 120 -12.38 14.18 6.98
CA ILE A 120 -11.66 13.33 7.94
C ILE A 120 -11.19 12.04 7.27
N ARG A 121 -12.05 11.39 6.48
CA ARG A 121 -11.69 10.19 5.71
C ARG A 121 -10.53 10.46 4.74
N THR A 122 -10.54 11.62 4.08
CA THR A 122 -9.47 12.05 3.17
C THR A 122 -8.17 12.28 3.93
N LYS A 123 -8.20 12.96 5.08
CA LYS A 123 -7.02 13.17 5.93
C LYS A 123 -6.41 11.85 6.42
N VAL A 124 -7.23 10.88 6.82
CA VAL A 124 -6.80 9.51 7.17
C VAL A 124 -6.06 8.86 5.98
N SER A 125 -6.67 8.88 4.79
CA SER A 125 -6.04 8.32 3.60
C SER A 125 -4.73 9.03 3.22
N ILE A 126 -4.68 10.36 3.33
CA ILE A 126 -3.48 11.14 3.01
C ILE A 126 -2.37 10.76 3.97
N LYS A 127 -2.66 10.72 5.28
CA LYS A 127 -1.68 10.38 6.31
C LYS A 127 -1.05 9.01 6.09
N PHE A 128 -1.86 8.00 5.77
CA PHE A 128 -1.37 6.65 5.44
C PHE A 128 -0.40 6.70 4.24
N LYS A 129 -0.81 7.35 3.14
CA LYS A 129 0.00 7.46 1.93
C LYS A 129 1.28 8.26 2.16
N THR A 130 1.21 9.31 2.97
CA THR A 130 2.37 10.10 3.37
C THR A 130 3.35 9.27 4.19
N ALA A 131 2.89 8.50 5.18
CA ALA A 131 3.75 7.59 5.95
C ALA A 131 4.45 6.58 5.03
N MET A 132 3.70 5.92 4.15
CA MET A 132 4.27 4.99 3.16
C MET A 132 5.30 5.70 2.27
N SER A 133 5.00 6.90 1.78
CA SER A 133 5.93 7.68 0.97
C SER A 133 7.22 8.04 1.72
N LEU A 134 7.11 8.45 2.99
CA LEU A 134 8.28 8.76 3.82
C LEU A 134 9.16 7.53 4.04
N ILE A 135 8.57 6.36 4.28
CA ILE A 135 9.31 5.11 4.41
C ILE A 135 10.06 4.79 3.12
N VAL A 136 9.35 4.73 1.98
CA VAL A 136 9.96 4.28 0.71
C VAL A 136 10.98 5.28 0.18
N THR A 137 10.71 6.58 0.26
CA THR A 137 11.58 7.61 -0.35
C THR A 137 12.66 8.14 0.57
N ARG A 138 12.48 8.08 1.89
CA ARG A 138 13.40 8.67 2.88
C ARG A 138 13.97 7.68 3.89
N GLY A 139 13.54 6.42 3.85
CA GLY A 139 13.88 5.44 4.89
C GLY A 139 13.45 5.92 6.26
N ALA A 140 12.28 6.56 6.34
CA ALA A 140 11.77 7.12 7.59
C ALA A 140 11.60 6.02 8.65
N ASP A 141 11.99 6.33 9.87
CA ASP A 141 11.86 5.48 11.05
C ASP A 141 11.58 6.35 12.29
N ALA A 142 11.35 5.73 13.44
CA ALA A 142 11.24 6.44 14.72
C ALA A 142 12.29 5.93 15.71
N GLU A 143 12.96 6.86 16.40
CA GLU A 143 13.92 6.55 17.44
C GLU A 143 13.53 7.25 18.74
N THR A 144 13.77 6.56 19.86
CA THR A 144 13.64 7.14 21.19
C THR A 144 15.02 7.63 21.64
N ASP A 145 15.12 8.94 21.90
CA ASP A 145 16.34 9.55 22.42
C ASP A 145 16.62 9.09 23.87
N LYS A 146 17.84 9.30 24.36
CA LYS A 146 18.27 9.01 25.75
C LYS A 146 17.37 9.66 26.81
N LYS A 147 16.64 10.71 26.44
CA LYS A 147 15.67 11.44 27.28
C LYS A 147 14.23 10.90 27.19
N GLY A 148 14.02 9.74 26.56
CA GLY A 148 12.70 9.10 26.42
C GLY A 148 11.77 9.74 25.38
N ARG A 149 12.24 10.73 24.61
CA ARG A 149 11.44 11.40 23.57
C ARG A 149 11.56 10.64 22.25
N THR A 150 10.43 10.20 21.69
CA THR A 150 10.39 9.59 20.36
C THR A 150 10.35 10.66 19.28
N LYS A 151 11.29 10.59 18.33
CA LYS A 151 11.39 11.50 17.18
C LYS A 151 11.48 10.72 15.87
N LEU A 152 11.12 11.37 14.77
CA LEU A 152 11.34 10.79 13.44
C LEU A 152 12.79 10.95 13.02
N VAL A 153 13.32 9.90 12.41
CA VAL A 153 14.64 9.89 11.77
C VAL A 153 14.50 9.45 10.32
N PHE A 154 15.41 9.89 9.47
CA PHE A 154 15.41 9.55 8.04
C PHE A 154 16.76 8.98 7.67
N ARG A 155 16.79 7.69 7.35
CA ARG A 155 18.02 6.98 6.99
C ARG A 155 18.01 6.69 5.49
N SER A 156 18.83 7.39 4.72
CA SER A 156 18.87 7.24 3.25
C SER A 156 19.20 5.82 2.79
N GLY A 157 20.07 5.10 3.51
CA GLY A 157 20.38 3.69 3.23
C GLY A 157 19.22 2.72 3.49
N ASP A 158 18.21 3.15 4.25
CA ASP A 158 16.95 2.43 4.42
C ASP A 158 15.88 2.87 3.41
N ALA A 159 16.15 3.81 2.50
CA ALA A 159 15.21 4.16 1.44
C ALA A 159 15.30 3.18 0.26
N GLY A 160 14.31 3.19 -0.62
CA GLY A 160 14.34 2.42 -1.86
C GLY A 160 13.06 1.62 -2.11
N LYS A 161 12.70 1.50 -3.39
CA LYS A 161 11.55 0.71 -3.84
C LYS A 161 11.68 -0.74 -3.41
N ASP A 162 12.85 -1.34 -3.69
CA ASP A 162 13.05 -2.78 -3.62
C ASP A 162 12.99 -3.30 -2.19
N ARG A 163 13.25 -2.44 -1.20
CA ARG A 163 13.19 -2.81 0.22
C ARG A 163 11.77 -2.84 0.77
N TRP A 164 10.90 -1.93 0.35
CA TRP A 164 9.62 -1.67 1.04
C TRP A 164 8.39 -2.02 0.23
N THR A 165 8.51 -2.07 -1.10
CA THR A 165 7.38 -2.31 -1.97
C THR A 165 7.43 -3.73 -2.52
N LEU A 166 6.24 -4.27 -2.79
CA LEU A 166 6.09 -5.51 -3.54
C LEU A 166 6.38 -5.28 -5.02
N GLU A 167 6.62 -6.39 -5.72
CA GLU A 167 6.72 -6.44 -7.17
C GLU A 167 5.45 -5.90 -7.88
N ALA A 168 5.59 -5.61 -9.17
CA ALA A 168 4.57 -4.90 -9.94
C ALA A 168 3.25 -5.68 -10.13
N ASP A 169 3.25 -6.97 -9.81
CA ASP A 169 2.14 -7.93 -9.88
C ASP A 169 1.28 -7.96 -8.60
N TRP A 170 1.65 -7.25 -7.53
CA TRP A 170 0.85 -7.21 -6.29
C TRP A 170 0.06 -5.92 -6.11
N THR A 171 -1.04 -6.00 -5.36
CA THR A 171 -1.84 -4.87 -4.91
C THR A 171 -2.01 -4.90 -3.41
N TYR A 172 -1.72 -3.78 -2.76
CA TYR A 172 -2.06 -3.59 -1.35
C TYR A 172 -3.55 -3.24 -1.23
N LEU A 173 -4.23 -3.89 -0.29
CA LEU A 173 -5.53 -3.49 0.23
C LEU A 173 -5.34 -2.96 1.65
N ALA A 174 -5.54 -1.66 1.84
CA ALA A 174 -5.47 -1.01 3.14
C ALA A 174 -6.89 -0.71 3.66
N ILE A 175 -7.26 -1.26 4.81
CA ILE A 175 -8.49 -0.90 5.53
C ILE A 175 -8.09 0.05 6.64
N LEU A 176 -8.54 1.30 6.58
CA LEU A 176 -8.15 2.35 7.52
C LEU A 176 -9.28 2.62 8.53
N ASN A 177 -8.91 2.94 9.77
CA ASN A 177 -9.85 3.29 10.84
C ASN A 177 -9.62 4.75 11.33
N LEU A 178 -10.41 5.20 12.32
CA LEU A 178 -10.33 6.56 12.86
C LEU A 178 -9.05 6.83 13.68
N GLU A 179 -8.47 5.84 14.35
CA GLU A 179 -7.27 6.00 15.20
C GLU A 179 -6.12 6.61 14.41
N LEU A 180 -6.00 6.21 13.14
CA LEU A 180 -5.00 6.73 12.22
C LEU A 180 -5.05 8.26 12.11
N TYR A 181 -6.24 8.87 12.23
CA TYR A 181 -6.38 10.34 12.17
C TYR A 181 -5.52 11.04 13.22
N ARG A 182 -5.48 10.50 14.45
CA ARG A 182 -4.77 11.09 15.60
C ARG A 182 -3.38 10.47 15.84
N MET A 183 -3.13 9.26 15.36
CA MET A 183 -1.86 8.54 15.56
C MET A 183 -0.61 9.35 15.13
N PRO A 184 0.39 9.58 15.99
CA PRO A 184 1.58 10.31 15.59
C PRO A 184 2.40 9.50 14.56
N TYR A 185 3.15 10.18 13.69
CA TYR A 185 4.01 9.49 12.71
C TYR A 185 5.08 8.64 13.38
N THR A 186 5.51 9.01 14.60
CA THR A 186 6.45 8.25 15.42
C THR A 186 5.92 6.87 15.82
N GLN A 187 4.61 6.65 15.80
CA GLN A 187 3.99 5.34 15.99
C GLN A 187 3.63 4.69 14.64
N LEU A 188 2.97 5.46 13.75
CA LEU A 188 2.52 4.95 12.46
C LEU A 188 3.65 4.40 11.57
N ILE A 189 4.78 5.10 11.52
CA ILE A 189 5.89 4.73 10.63
C ILE A 189 6.50 3.38 11.04
N PRO A 190 6.89 3.15 12.31
CA PRO A 190 7.33 1.84 12.76
C PRO A 190 6.31 0.72 12.49
N ASP A 191 5.03 0.97 12.78
CA ASP A 191 3.97 -0.03 12.58
C ASP A 191 3.81 -0.40 11.11
N LEU A 192 3.84 0.61 10.23
CA LEU A 192 3.77 0.41 8.79
C LEU A 192 5.04 -0.27 8.23
N ARG A 193 6.24 0.05 8.75
CA ARG A 193 7.48 -0.67 8.39
C ARG A 193 7.36 -2.15 8.70
N ARG A 194 6.96 -2.50 9.93
CA ARG A 194 6.75 -3.91 10.32
C ARG A 194 5.72 -4.59 9.43
N ALA A 195 4.60 -3.93 9.15
CA ALA A 195 3.56 -4.44 8.27
C ALA A 195 4.07 -4.69 6.84
N LEU A 196 4.82 -3.75 6.26
CA LEU A 196 5.39 -3.87 4.90
C LEU A 196 6.41 -4.99 4.83
N THR A 197 7.32 -5.10 5.80
CA THR A 197 8.32 -6.18 5.86
C THR A 197 7.65 -7.55 5.93
N LEU A 198 6.72 -7.75 6.87
CA LEU A 198 6.03 -9.04 7.03
C LEU A 198 5.24 -9.43 5.79
N ILE A 199 4.56 -8.47 5.15
CA ILE A 199 3.82 -8.71 3.92
C ILE A 199 4.77 -9.07 2.78
N LYS A 200 5.86 -8.32 2.62
CA LYS A 200 6.85 -8.52 1.56
C LYS A 200 7.49 -9.89 1.64
N THR A 201 8.03 -10.27 2.80
CA THR A 201 8.65 -11.58 3.00
C THR A 201 7.69 -12.73 2.67
N ARG A 202 6.42 -12.64 3.08
CA ARG A 202 5.43 -13.68 2.80
C ARG A 202 5.01 -13.71 1.34
N ALA A 203 4.86 -12.57 0.69
CA ALA A 203 4.50 -12.48 -0.72
C ALA A 203 5.63 -12.98 -1.63
N GLU A 204 6.88 -12.65 -1.33
CA GLU A 204 8.05 -13.16 -2.06
C GLU A 204 8.17 -14.68 -1.96
N LYS A 205 7.89 -15.25 -0.78
CA LYS A 205 7.81 -16.71 -0.61
C LYS A 205 6.73 -17.34 -1.51
N LEU A 206 5.56 -16.71 -1.62
CA LEU A 206 4.49 -17.18 -2.51
C LEU A 206 4.90 -17.06 -3.99
N ASN A 207 5.52 -15.96 -4.39
CA ASN A 207 6.01 -15.77 -5.75
C ASN A 207 7.04 -16.85 -6.12
N ALA A 208 7.98 -17.16 -5.23
CA ALA A 208 8.95 -18.24 -5.44
C ALA A 208 8.28 -19.62 -5.60
N GLN A 209 7.27 -19.92 -4.78
CA GLN A 209 6.49 -21.17 -4.90
C GLN A 209 5.75 -21.26 -6.24
N TRP A 210 5.12 -20.17 -6.69
CA TRP A 210 4.42 -20.13 -7.96
C TRP A 210 5.35 -20.22 -9.16
N GLN A 211 6.57 -19.67 -9.07
CA GLN A 211 7.59 -19.82 -10.11
C GLN A 211 8.04 -21.27 -10.24
N GLN A 212 8.25 -21.98 -9.12
CA GLN A 212 8.59 -23.40 -9.13
C GLN A 212 7.49 -24.25 -9.79
N GLN A 213 6.22 -24.00 -9.44
CA GLN A 213 5.07 -24.70 -10.03
C GLN A 213 4.90 -24.47 -11.54
N ARG A 214 5.42 -23.37 -12.08
CA ARG A 214 5.37 -23.06 -13.53
C ARG A 214 6.53 -23.66 -14.32
N ALA A 215 7.63 -23.98 -13.63
CA ALA A 215 8.82 -24.57 -14.24
C ALA A 215 8.81 -26.10 -14.24
N SER A 216 7.87 -26.71 -13.50
CA SER A 216 7.59 -28.15 -13.48
C SER A 216 6.46 -28.49 -14.45
#